data_AF-A0A9Q4MUA7-F1
#
_entry.id   AF-A0A9Q4MUA7-F1
#
_cell.length_a   1.000
_cell.length_b   1.000
_cell.length_c   1.000
_cell.angle_alpha   90.00
_cell.angle_beta   90.00
_cell.angle_gamma   90.00
#
_symmetry.space_group_name_H-M   'P 1'
#
loop_
_entity.id
_entity.type
_entity.pdbx_description
1 polymer ?
#
loop_
_entity_poly.entity_id
_entity_poly.type
_entity_poly.pdbx_seq_one_letter_code
_entity_poly.pdbx_strand_id
1 'polypeptide(L)'
;LVTLQKHVFEYLTLLDSGKYTHDQMMEMLQFLQKKLFCKNPETKDLEDSVLAIYLKNKFNRPMRVCGMVKNVGEPGGGPFLAYNSDGTISLQILESSQIDMDDPEKKEMFEKGTHFNPVDLVCAVRDYKGHKFDLVKYVDKATGFISYKSKNGKDLKALELPGLWNGAMSDWNTVFVEVPLSTFNPVKTVNDLLREQHQ
;
A
#
# COMPACT_ATOMS: atom_id res chain seq x y z
N LEU A 1 0.79 12.93 4.92
CA LEU A 1 1.91 12.12 5.45
C LEU A 1 2.36 12.61 6.83
N VAL A 2 2.93 13.82 6.93
CA VAL A 2 3.54 14.37 8.16
C VAL A 2 2.66 14.22 9.41
N THR A 3 1.37 14.59 9.31
CA THR A 3 0.43 14.49 10.44
C THR A 3 0.24 13.05 10.93
N LEU A 4 0.02 12.10 10.01
CA LEU A 4 -0.17 10.70 10.36
C LEU A 4 1.10 10.11 10.97
N GLN A 5 2.25 10.42 10.38
CA GLN A 5 3.55 9.97 10.89
C GLN A 5 3.82 10.52 12.29
N LYS A 6 3.51 11.78 12.55
CA LYS A 6 3.65 12.39 13.87
C LYS A 6 2.81 11.66 14.92
N HIS A 7 1.53 11.42 14.66
CA HIS A 7 0.68 10.65 15.59
C HIS A 7 1.21 9.24 15.83
N VAL A 8 1.63 8.54 14.76
CA VAL A 8 2.26 7.21 14.87
C VAL A 8 3.50 7.24 15.76
N PHE A 9 4.34 8.27 15.65
CA PHE A 9 5.55 8.42 16.48
C PHE A 9 5.21 8.71 17.94
N GLU A 10 4.19 9.50 18.21
CA GLU A 10 3.67 9.75 19.56
C GLU A 10 3.17 8.44 20.20
N TYR A 11 2.40 7.63 19.46
CA TYR A 11 1.96 6.32 19.95
C TYR A 11 3.11 5.35 20.18
N LEU A 12 4.09 5.28 19.28
CA LEU A 12 5.27 4.42 19.44
C LEU A 12 6.09 4.82 20.67
N THR A 13 6.23 6.11 20.93
CA THR A 13 6.91 6.63 22.13
C THR A 13 6.13 6.27 23.40
N LEU A 14 4.80 6.39 23.37
CA LEU A 14 3.93 6.03 24.49
C LEU A 14 3.98 4.52 24.78
N LEU A 15 3.91 3.68 23.74
CA LEU A 15 4.06 2.22 23.85
C LEU A 15 5.44 1.82 24.41
N ASP A 16 6.53 2.46 23.95
CA ASP A 16 7.89 2.24 24.47
C ASP A 16 8.01 2.59 25.95
N SER A 17 7.26 3.59 26.43
CA SER A 17 7.30 4.00 27.83
C SER A 17 6.67 2.99 28.80
N GLY A 18 5.80 2.10 28.30
CA GLY A 18 4.99 1.19 29.10
C GLY A 18 3.90 1.89 29.95
N LYS A 19 3.75 3.22 29.82
CA LYS A 19 2.83 4.04 30.63
C LYS A 19 1.61 4.47 29.82
N TYR A 20 0.83 3.51 29.35
CA TYR A 20 -0.43 3.75 28.62
C TYR A 20 -1.62 3.16 29.38
N THR A 21 -2.78 3.80 29.21
CA THR A 21 -4.05 3.27 29.69
C THR A 21 -4.70 2.37 28.65
N HIS A 22 -5.67 1.56 29.08
CA HIS A 22 -6.49 0.76 28.17
C HIS A 22 -7.23 1.64 27.14
N ASP A 23 -7.76 2.79 27.57
CA ASP A 23 -8.43 3.75 26.66
C ASP A 23 -7.48 4.27 25.57
N GLN A 24 -6.23 4.58 25.92
CA GLN A 24 -5.21 4.99 24.94
C GLN A 24 -4.89 3.85 23.97
N MET A 25 -4.87 2.61 24.43
CA MET A 25 -4.67 1.44 23.57
C MET A 25 -5.84 1.25 22.59
N MET A 26 -7.07 1.44 23.03
CA MET A 26 -8.25 1.37 22.18
C MET A 26 -8.31 2.51 21.16
N GLU A 27 -7.88 3.71 21.55
CA GLU A 27 -7.70 4.84 20.64
C GLU A 27 -6.65 4.53 19.55
N MET A 28 -5.49 3.99 19.95
CA MET A 28 -4.46 3.54 19.00
C MET A 28 -5.00 2.48 18.04
N LEU A 29 -5.73 1.48 18.53
CA LEU A 29 -6.34 0.46 17.69
C LEU A 29 -7.35 1.07 16.71
N GLN A 30 -8.17 2.01 17.17
CA GLN A 30 -9.10 2.75 16.31
C GLN A 30 -8.34 3.57 15.26
N PHE A 31 -7.25 4.23 15.62
CA PHE A 31 -6.40 4.96 14.69
C PHE A 31 -5.82 4.05 13.60
N LEU A 32 -5.25 2.91 13.98
CA LEU A 32 -4.74 1.91 13.03
C LEU A 32 -5.83 1.45 12.05
N GLN A 33 -7.03 1.15 12.55
CA GLN A 33 -8.13 0.63 11.73
C GLN A 33 -8.84 1.69 10.87
N LYS A 34 -8.91 2.94 11.31
CA LYS A 34 -9.73 4.00 10.69
C LYS A 34 -8.92 5.06 9.96
N LYS A 35 -7.67 5.30 10.37
CA LYS A 35 -6.78 6.30 9.74
C LYS A 35 -5.72 5.65 8.88
N LEU A 36 -5.17 4.51 9.31
CA LEU A 36 -4.23 3.72 8.50
C LEU A 36 -4.91 2.57 7.74
N PHE A 37 -6.22 2.38 7.93
CA PHE A 37 -7.03 1.38 7.25
C PHE A 37 -6.47 -0.05 7.34
N CYS A 38 -5.80 -0.38 8.44
CA CYS A 38 -5.27 -1.72 8.70
C CYS A 38 -6.06 -2.39 9.81
N LYS A 39 -6.78 -3.46 9.47
CA LYS A 39 -7.66 -4.20 10.39
C LYS A 39 -7.15 -5.60 10.59
N ASN A 40 -7.29 -6.13 11.80
CA ASN A 40 -7.17 -7.55 12.07
C ASN A 40 -8.40 -8.00 12.86
N PRO A 41 -9.24 -8.92 12.32
CA PRO A 41 -10.41 -9.43 13.03
C PRO A 41 -10.10 -10.01 14.42
N GLU A 42 -8.91 -10.58 14.61
CA GLU A 42 -8.47 -11.26 15.83
C GLU A 42 -8.09 -10.31 16.97
N THR A 43 -7.96 -9.00 16.71
CA THR A 43 -7.58 -8.01 17.74
C THR A 43 -8.53 -7.93 18.92
N LYS A 44 -9.78 -8.40 18.77
CA LYS A 44 -10.78 -8.43 19.84
C LYS A 44 -10.47 -9.46 20.92
N ASP A 45 -9.70 -10.48 20.58
CA ASP A 45 -9.41 -11.63 21.44
C ASP A 45 -8.00 -11.53 22.06
N LEU A 46 -7.27 -10.45 21.77
CA LEU A 46 -5.92 -10.23 22.27
C LEU A 46 -5.93 -9.66 23.70
N GLU A 47 -5.06 -10.20 24.55
CA GLU A 47 -4.71 -9.55 25.81
C GLU A 47 -4.01 -8.21 25.57
N ASP A 48 -4.16 -7.25 26.48
CA ASP A 48 -3.57 -5.91 26.39
C ASP A 48 -2.05 -5.92 26.11
N SER A 49 -1.31 -6.87 26.70
CA SER A 49 0.13 -7.01 26.48
C SER A 49 0.46 -7.40 25.03
N VAL A 50 -0.32 -8.32 24.46
CA VAL A 50 -0.18 -8.79 23.08
C VAL A 50 -0.67 -7.72 22.11
N LEU A 51 -1.75 -7.03 22.44
CA LEU A 51 -2.29 -5.91 21.65
C LEU A 51 -1.28 -4.76 21.58
N ALA A 52 -0.58 -4.42 22.67
CA ALA A 52 0.47 -3.42 22.66
C ALA A 52 1.64 -3.79 21.73
N ILE A 53 2.08 -5.05 21.74
CA ILE A 53 3.12 -5.56 20.83
C ILE A 53 2.63 -5.51 19.38
N TYR A 54 1.39 -5.93 19.12
CA TYR A 54 0.75 -5.88 17.81
C TYR A 54 0.70 -4.44 17.28
N LEU A 55 0.19 -3.49 18.07
CA LEU A 55 0.10 -2.07 17.70
C LEU A 55 1.48 -1.51 17.39
N LYS A 56 2.48 -1.80 18.23
CA LYS A 56 3.86 -1.37 18.01
C LYS A 56 4.41 -1.90 16.68
N ASN A 57 4.22 -3.19 16.39
CA ASN A 57 4.68 -3.80 15.15
C ASN A 57 3.98 -3.25 13.90
N LYS A 58 2.70 -2.87 14.03
CA LYS A 58 1.90 -2.29 12.95
C LYS A 58 2.25 -0.82 12.69
N PHE A 59 2.47 -0.06 13.75
CA PHE A 59 2.87 1.34 13.66
C PHE A 59 4.32 1.52 13.20
N ASN A 60 5.25 0.67 13.66
CA ASN A 60 6.66 0.80 13.33
C ASN A 60 7.03 0.17 11.98
N ARG A 61 6.39 0.67 10.93
CA ARG A 61 6.59 0.26 9.53
C ARG A 61 6.83 1.51 8.68
N PRO A 62 7.53 1.39 7.53
CA PRO A 62 7.54 2.44 6.53
C PRO A 62 6.11 2.84 6.14
N MET A 63 5.92 4.12 5.79
CA MET A 63 4.61 4.63 5.41
C MET A 63 4.66 5.23 4.01
N ARG A 64 3.61 5.02 3.23
CA ARG A 64 3.41 5.65 1.93
C ARG A 64 2.04 6.32 1.86
N VAL A 65 2.02 7.56 1.40
CA VAL A 65 0.79 8.22 0.95
C VAL A 65 0.81 8.20 -0.57
N CYS A 66 -0.22 7.60 -1.16
CA CYS A 66 -0.30 7.41 -2.61
C CYS A 66 -1.43 8.27 -3.16
N GLY A 67 -1.13 9.08 -4.17
CA GLY A 67 -2.14 9.81 -4.91
C GLY A 67 -3.06 8.83 -5.66
N MET A 68 -4.34 9.16 -5.78
CA MET A 68 -5.31 8.41 -6.56
C MET A 68 -6.07 9.39 -7.44
N VAL A 69 -6.10 9.15 -8.75
CA VAL A 69 -6.85 9.97 -9.71
C VAL A 69 -8.06 9.20 -10.20
N LYS A 70 -9.13 9.91 -10.56
CA LYS A 70 -10.33 9.30 -11.10
C LYS A 70 -10.01 8.52 -12.38
N ASN A 71 -10.56 7.32 -12.47
CA ASN A 71 -10.36 6.45 -13.62
C ASN A 71 -11.13 6.99 -14.83
N VAL A 72 -10.41 7.18 -15.94
CA VAL A 72 -10.94 7.62 -17.23
C VAL A 72 -10.74 6.56 -18.33
N GLY A 73 -10.58 5.30 -17.93
CA GLY A 73 -10.31 4.16 -18.82
C GLY A 73 -8.83 3.85 -19.03
N GLU A 74 -7.95 4.44 -18.22
CA GLU A 74 -6.51 4.22 -18.30
C GLU A 74 -6.11 2.93 -17.57
N PRO A 75 -5.26 2.06 -18.17
CA PRO A 75 -4.75 0.90 -17.46
C PRO A 75 -3.77 1.34 -16.35
N GLY A 76 -3.90 0.73 -15.18
CA GLY A 76 -3.05 0.99 -14.01
C GLY A 76 -3.52 0.24 -12.76
N GLY A 77 -2.72 0.31 -11.71
CA GLY A 77 -3.07 -0.26 -10.41
C GLY A 77 -4.09 0.58 -9.67
N GLY A 78 -5.14 -0.05 -9.15
CA GLY A 78 -6.23 0.59 -8.42
C GLY A 78 -6.11 0.47 -6.90
N PRO A 79 -6.82 1.31 -6.12
CA PRO A 79 -6.88 1.19 -4.67
C PRO A 79 -7.84 0.08 -4.23
N PHE A 80 -7.34 -0.90 -3.47
CA PHE A 80 -8.15 -2.00 -2.94
C PHE A 80 -7.83 -2.29 -1.47
N LEU A 81 -8.75 -2.95 -0.79
CA LEU A 81 -8.46 -3.67 0.45
C LEU A 81 -7.98 -5.06 0.07
N ALA A 82 -6.81 -5.45 0.57
CA ALA A 82 -6.24 -6.78 0.36
C ALA A 82 -6.16 -7.53 1.68
N TYR A 83 -6.27 -8.86 1.60
CA TYR A 83 -6.01 -9.77 2.69
C TYR A 83 -4.52 -10.14 2.68
N ASN A 84 -3.83 -9.83 3.78
CA ASN A 84 -2.40 -10.06 3.94
C ASN A 84 -2.13 -11.42 4.60
N SER A 85 -0.92 -11.94 4.43
CA SER A 85 -0.51 -13.24 4.99
C SER A 85 -0.52 -13.29 6.52
N ASP A 86 -0.44 -12.13 7.18
CA ASP A 86 -0.50 -12.02 8.64
C ASP A 86 -1.92 -11.86 9.20
N GLY A 87 -2.93 -12.15 8.37
CA GLY A 87 -4.35 -12.09 8.73
C GLY A 87 -4.95 -10.68 8.69
N THR A 88 -4.15 -9.66 8.40
CA THR A 88 -4.65 -8.28 8.33
C THR A 88 -5.30 -7.94 6.99
N ILE A 89 -6.22 -6.98 7.02
CA ILE A 89 -6.86 -6.39 5.86
C ILE A 89 -6.38 -4.95 5.77
N SER A 90 -5.70 -4.57 4.69
CA SER A 90 -5.16 -3.22 4.52
C SER A 90 -5.24 -2.68 3.10
N LEU A 91 -5.05 -1.37 2.95
CA LEU A 91 -5.00 -0.72 1.65
C LEU A 91 -3.77 -1.16 0.83
N GLN A 92 -3.99 -1.54 -0.42
CA GLN A 92 -2.96 -1.95 -1.38
C GLN A 92 -3.31 -1.43 -2.79
N ILE A 93 -2.30 -1.32 -3.66
CA ILE A 93 -2.45 -0.85 -5.04
C ILE A 93 -2.37 -2.07 -5.97
N LEU A 94 -3.50 -2.67 -6.32
CA LEU A 94 -3.50 -3.91 -7.11
C LEU A 94 -3.62 -3.63 -8.61
N GLU A 95 -2.78 -4.33 -9.37
CA GLU A 95 -2.87 -4.40 -10.84
C GLU A 95 -3.64 -5.66 -11.27
N SER A 96 -4.07 -5.71 -12.52
CA SER A 96 -4.79 -6.87 -13.07
C SER A 96 -3.99 -8.17 -12.99
N SER A 97 -2.65 -8.11 -13.02
CA SER A 97 -1.77 -9.28 -12.86
C SER A 97 -1.83 -9.91 -11.47
N GLN A 98 -2.32 -9.16 -10.47
CA GLN A 98 -2.44 -9.60 -9.07
C GLN A 98 -3.88 -9.96 -8.70
N ILE A 99 -4.80 -9.88 -9.66
CA ILE A 99 -6.22 -10.16 -9.48
C ILE A 99 -6.55 -11.36 -10.36
N ASP A 100 -7.25 -12.32 -9.77
CA ASP A 100 -7.78 -13.47 -10.49
C ASP A 100 -8.94 -13.00 -11.38
N MET A 101 -8.65 -12.81 -12.66
CA MET A 101 -9.59 -12.31 -13.66
C MET A 101 -10.56 -13.40 -14.17
N ASP A 102 -10.33 -14.65 -13.80
CA ASP A 102 -11.24 -15.76 -14.08
C ASP A 102 -12.39 -15.83 -13.04
N ASP A 103 -12.21 -15.18 -11.89
CA ASP A 103 -13.25 -14.95 -10.89
C ASP A 103 -14.12 -13.74 -11.29
N PRO A 104 -15.42 -13.95 -11.63
CA PRO A 104 -16.29 -12.88 -12.09
C PRO A 104 -16.50 -11.77 -11.06
N GLU A 105 -16.51 -12.09 -9.76
CA GLU A 105 -16.73 -11.11 -8.68
C GLU A 105 -15.52 -10.19 -8.55
N LYS A 106 -14.31 -10.77 -8.53
CA LYS A 106 -13.06 -9.98 -8.48
C LYS A 106 -12.87 -9.14 -9.73
N LYS A 107 -13.18 -9.69 -10.90
CA LYS A 107 -13.15 -8.97 -12.17
C LYS A 107 -14.11 -7.78 -12.14
N GLU A 108 -15.35 -7.99 -11.69
CA GLU A 108 -16.33 -6.91 -11.58
C GLU A 108 -15.87 -5.82 -10.59
N MET A 109 -15.30 -6.20 -9.44
CA MET A 109 -14.72 -5.24 -8.48
C MET A 109 -13.59 -4.42 -9.10
N PHE A 110 -12.72 -5.05 -9.89
CA PHE A 110 -11.62 -4.38 -10.58
C PHE A 110 -12.14 -3.40 -11.64
N GLU A 111 -13.07 -3.83 -12.49
CA GLU A 111 -13.66 -3.02 -13.57
C GLU A 111 -14.48 -1.84 -13.03
N LYS A 112 -15.12 -1.99 -11.86
CA LYS A 112 -15.83 -0.92 -11.16
C LYS A 112 -14.91 0.02 -10.36
N GLY A 113 -13.60 -0.21 -10.37
CA GLY A 113 -12.61 0.65 -9.72
C GLY A 113 -12.71 2.09 -10.20
N THR A 114 -13.04 3.01 -9.29
CA THR A 114 -13.28 4.42 -9.63
C THR A 114 -12.01 5.25 -9.76
N HIS A 115 -10.87 4.73 -9.30
CA HIS A 115 -9.60 5.43 -9.25
C HIS A 115 -8.44 4.52 -9.62
N PHE A 116 -7.32 5.11 -10.02
CA PHE A 116 -6.05 4.42 -10.16
C PHE A 116 -4.90 5.27 -9.62
N ASN A 117 -3.77 4.63 -9.34
CA ASN A 117 -2.57 5.32 -8.87
C ASN A 117 -1.77 5.87 -10.06
N PRO A 118 -1.50 7.19 -10.12
CA PRO A 118 -0.71 7.82 -11.16
C PRO A 118 0.81 7.66 -10.94
N VAL A 119 1.23 6.76 -10.04
CA VAL A 119 2.63 6.60 -9.61
C VAL A 119 3.16 7.80 -8.80
N ASP A 120 2.26 8.58 -8.20
CA ASP A 120 2.61 9.64 -7.25
C ASP A 120 2.58 9.10 -5.81
N LEU A 121 3.75 9.04 -5.17
CA LEU A 121 3.92 8.52 -3.81
C LEU A 121 4.83 9.42 -3.00
N VAL A 122 4.41 9.70 -1.77
CA VAL A 122 5.27 10.32 -0.74
C VAL A 122 5.54 9.29 0.34
N CYS A 123 6.82 8.95 0.53
CA CYS A 123 7.27 7.86 1.39
C CYS A 123 8.01 8.36 2.63
N ALA A 124 7.69 7.77 3.77
CA ALA A 124 8.41 7.89 5.03
C ALA A 124 9.21 6.61 5.29
N VAL A 125 10.54 6.71 5.23
CA VAL A 125 11.48 5.57 5.29
C VAL A 125 12.34 5.55 6.55
N ARG A 126 11.97 6.35 7.55
CA ARG A 126 12.64 6.40 8.85
C ARG A 126 11.66 6.14 9.99
N ASP A 127 12.14 5.45 11.01
CA ASP A 127 11.40 5.18 12.23
C ASP A 127 11.29 6.43 13.12
N TYR A 128 10.54 6.29 14.21
CA TYR A 128 10.33 7.32 15.23
C TYR A 128 11.61 7.72 16.01
N LYS A 129 12.69 6.94 15.87
CA LYS A 129 14.03 7.22 16.44
C LYS A 129 14.97 7.84 15.41
N GLY A 130 14.52 8.07 14.17
CA GLY A 130 15.30 8.63 13.08
C GLY A 130 16.16 7.61 12.31
N HIS A 131 16.12 6.33 12.65
CA HIS A 131 16.84 5.28 11.92
C HIS A 131 16.14 4.96 10.61
N LYS A 132 16.92 4.58 9.59
CA LYS A 132 16.36 4.12 8.32
C LYS A 132 15.80 2.70 8.50
N PHE A 133 14.62 2.45 7.94
CA PHE A 133 14.11 1.10 7.81
C PHE A 133 14.94 0.32 6.78
N ASP A 134 15.16 -0.97 7.05
CA ASP A 134 15.61 -1.92 6.02
C ASP A 134 14.40 -2.33 5.18
N LEU A 135 14.20 -1.65 4.04
CA LEU A 135 13.00 -1.79 3.22
C LEU A 135 12.82 -3.22 2.66
N VAL A 136 13.92 -3.98 2.54
CA VAL A 136 13.88 -5.38 2.04
C VAL A 136 13.10 -6.29 2.98
N LYS A 137 12.99 -5.93 4.27
CA LYS A 137 12.18 -6.68 5.25
C LYS A 137 10.68 -6.54 5.04
N TYR A 138 10.24 -5.56 4.25
CA TYR A 138 8.82 -5.27 3.99
C TYR A 138 8.37 -5.70 2.59
N VAL A 139 9.22 -6.45 1.89
CA VAL A 139 8.95 -7.05 0.57
C VAL A 139 8.21 -8.37 0.75
N ASP A 140 7.13 -8.56 -0.01
CA ASP A 140 6.50 -9.87 -0.14
C ASP A 140 7.19 -10.69 -1.24
N LYS A 141 7.97 -11.67 -0.81
CA LYS A 141 8.74 -12.55 -1.70
C LYS A 141 7.88 -13.47 -2.57
N ALA A 142 6.61 -13.68 -2.21
CA ALA A 142 5.69 -14.53 -2.96
C ALA A 142 5.10 -13.83 -4.20
N THR A 143 5.26 -12.51 -4.32
CA THR A 143 4.65 -11.72 -5.40
C THR A 143 5.51 -11.60 -6.67
N GLY A 144 6.60 -12.36 -6.77
CA GLY A 144 7.35 -12.49 -8.02
C GLY A 144 6.48 -13.17 -9.09
N PHE A 145 6.62 -12.76 -10.34
CA PHE A 145 5.81 -13.31 -11.43
C PHE A 145 6.64 -13.56 -12.69
N ILE A 146 6.15 -14.45 -13.56
CA ILE A 146 6.78 -14.72 -14.85
C ILE A 146 6.17 -13.77 -15.88
N SER A 147 7.00 -12.94 -16.50
CA SER A 147 6.61 -12.12 -17.64
C SER A 147 7.06 -12.78 -18.95
N TYR A 148 6.22 -12.63 -19.97
CA TYR A 148 6.52 -13.07 -21.33
C TYR A 148 6.99 -11.85 -22.12
N LYS A 149 8.20 -11.91 -22.67
CA LYS A 149 8.79 -10.83 -23.45
C LYS A 149 9.27 -11.37 -24.79
N SER A 150 9.28 -10.53 -25.81
CA SER A 150 9.95 -10.83 -27.07
C SER A 150 11.19 -9.96 -27.21
N LYS A 151 12.33 -10.54 -27.58
CA LYS A 151 13.54 -9.79 -27.94
C LYS A 151 14.13 -10.37 -29.21
N ASN A 152 14.31 -9.52 -30.21
CA ASN A 152 14.84 -9.91 -31.53
C ASN A 152 14.07 -11.08 -32.17
N GLY A 153 12.74 -11.09 -32.04
CA GLY A 153 11.88 -12.14 -32.61
C GLY A 153 11.93 -13.47 -31.87
N LYS A 154 12.57 -13.54 -30.69
CA LYS A 154 12.54 -14.72 -29.82
C LYS A 154 11.70 -14.46 -28.59
N ASP A 155 10.84 -15.41 -28.28
CA ASP A 155 10.07 -15.42 -27.04
C ASP A 155 10.99 -15.78 -25.87
N LEU A 156 10.82 -15.03 -24.78
CA LEU A 156 11.57 -15.15 -23.55
C LEU A 156 10.59 -15.20 -22.38
N LYS A 157 10.92 -16.03 -21.40
CA LYS A 157 10.30 -15.97 -20.07
C LYS A 157 11.28 -15.29 -19.14
N ALA A 158 10.83 -14.24 -18.47
CA ALA A 158 11.61 -13.55 -17.43
C ALA A 158 10.92 -13.75 -16.08
N LEU A 159 11.70 -14.08 -15.06
CA LEU A 159 11.23 -14.03 -13.68
C LEU A 159 11.41 -12.58 -13.19
N GLU A 160 10.30 -11.88 -13.02
CA GLU A 160 10.27 -10.56 -12.39
C GLU A 160 10.26 -10.77 -10.87
N LEU A 161 11.25 -10.20 -10.19
CA LEU A 161 11.25 -10.16 -8.73
C LEU A 161 10.11 -9.25 -8.23
N PRO A 162 9.67 -9.40 -6.97
CA PRO A 162 8.73 -8.49 -6.32
C PRO A 162 9.12 -7.01 -6.50
N GLY A 163 8.53 -6.38 -7.51
CA GLY A 163 8.88 -5.01 -7.92
C GLY A 163 7.67 -4.09 -8.06
N LEU A 164 6.47 -4.65 -8.23
CA LEU A 164 5.23 -3.89 -8.21
C LEU A 164 4.94 -3.37 -6.79
N TRP A 165 4.05 -2.39 -6.68
CA TRP A 165 3.73 -1.68 -5.43
C TRP A 165 3.54 -2.59 -4.24
N ASN A 166 2.74 -3.65 -4.38
CA ASN A 166 2.43 -4.55 -3.27
C ASN A 166 3.46 -5.66 -3.10
N GLY A 167 4.36 -5.85 -4.06
CA GLY A 167 5.48 -6.76 -3.88
C GLY A 167 6.61 -6.10 -3.09
N ALA A 168 7.08 -4.96 -3.57
CA ALA A 168 8.20 -4.25 -2.97
C ALA A 168 7.82 -3.53 -1.66
N MET A 169 6.54 -3.20 -1.46
CA MET A 169 6.06 -2.43 -0.31
C MET A 169 4.83 -3.07 0.35
N SER A 170 4.75 -4.40 0.37
CA SER A 170 3.58 -5.15 0.88
C SER A 170 3.24 -4.78 2.31
N ASP A 171 4.25 -4.75 3.19
CA ASP A 171 4.05 -4.55 4.63
C ASP A 171 4.23 -3.07 5.06
N TRP A 172 3.83 -2.14 4.20
CA TRP A 172 3.89 -0.70 4.49
C TRP A 172 2.54 -0.17 4.99
N ASN A 173 2.60 0.83 5.89
CA ASN A 173 1.42 1.62 6.23
C ASN A 173 1.01 2.46 5.01
N THR A 174 -0.10 2.10 4.38
CA THR A 174 -0.55 2.67 3.10
C THR A 174 -1.78 3.53 3.33
N VAL A 175 -1.75 4.75 2.80
CA VAL A 175 -2.90 5.67 2.81
C VAL A 175 -3.09 6.25 1.42
N PHE A 176 -4.34 6.38 1.00
CA PHE A 176 -4.71 6.94 -0.29
C PHE A 176 -5.31 8.33 -0.14
N VAL A 177 -5.00 9.20 -1.10
CA VAL A 177 -5.53 10.55 -1.18
C VAL A 177 -5.96 10.80 -2.61
N GLU A 178 -7.21 11.23 -2.82
CA GLU A 178 -7.66 11.67 -4.14
C GLU A 178 -6.88 12.94 -4.53
N VAL A 179 -6.30 12.94 -5.72
CA VAL A 179 -5.59 14.09 -6.30
C VAL A 179 -6.22 14.46 -7.65
N PRO A 180 -6.10 15.72 -8.11
CA PRO A 180 -6.66 16.14 -9.39
C PRO A 180 -6.10 15.32 -10.56
N LEU A 181 -6.95 14.98 -11.54
CA LEU A 181 -6.50 14.26 -12.75
C LEU A 181 -5.38 14.98 -13.50
N SER A 182 -5.30 16.31 -13.39
CA SER A 182 -4.24 17.13 -14.01
C SER A 182 -2.83 16.81 -13.50
N THR A 183 -2.67 16.14 -12.36
CA THR A 183 -1.36 15.68 -11.88
C THR A 183 -0.87 14.44 -12.64
N PHE A 184 -1.70 13.86 -13.51
CA PHE A 184 -1.40 12.65 -14.27
C PHE A 184 -1.43 12.90 -15.78
N ASN A 185 -0.24 12.92 -16.40
CA ASN A 185 -0.07 13.09 -17.84
C ASN A 185 0.86 11.98 -18.36
N PRO A 186 0.37 10.75 -18.57
CA PRO A 186 1.21 9.62 -18.94
C PRO A 186 1.56 9.63 -20.43
N VAL A 187 2.73 9.10 -20.76
CA VAL A 187 3.13 8.79 -22.13
C VAL A 187 3.38 7.28 -22.22
N LYS A 188 2.42 6.54 -22.77
CA LYS A 188 2.47 5.07 -22.93
C LYS A 188 2.79 4.67 -24.37
N THR A 189 2.35 5.49 -25.32
CA THR A 189 2.57 5.34 -26.76
C THR A 189 3.18 6.62 -27.33
N VAL A 190 3.80 6.52 -28.51
CA VAL A 190 4.37 7.70 -29.19
C VAL A 190 3.30 8.78 -29.44
N ASN A 191 2.05 8.39 -29.68
CA ASN A 191 0.94 9.31 -29.92
C ASN A 191 0.55 10.10 -28.67
N ASP A 192 0.86 9.62 -27.47
CA ASP A 192 0.55 10.37 -26.25
C ASP A 192 1.34 11.68 -26.16
N LEU A 193 2.50 11.78 -26.81
CA LEU A 193 3.28 13.02 -26.91
C LEU A 193 2.55 14.13 -27.69
N LEU A 194 1.55 13.79 -28.50
CA LEU A 194 0.75 14.76 -29.27
C LEU A 194 -0.36 15.41 -28.43
N ARG A 195 -0.58 14.94 -27.19
CA ARG A 195 -1.56 15.55 -26.28
C ARG A 195 -1.08 16.94 -25.86
N GLU A 196 -2.03 17.87 -25.68
CA GLU A 196 -1.75 19.28 -25.36
C GLU A 196 -0.86 19.45 -24.11
N GLN A 197 -0.98 18.53 -23.14
CA GLN A 197 -0.19 18.55 -21.92
C GLN A 197 1.31 18.29 -22.13
N HIS A 198 1.73 17.88 -23.34
CA HIS A 198 3.10 17.54 -23.70
C HIS A 198 3.68 18.34 -24.88
N GLN A 199 2.95 19.35 -25.37
CA GLN A 199 3.39 20.30 -26.39
C GLN A 199 3.93 21.58 -25.74
#